data_AF-A0A328S0L1-F1
#
_entry.id   AF-A0A328S0L1-F1
#
_cell.length_a   1.000
_cell.length_b   1.000
_cell.length_c   1.000
_cell.angle_alpha   90.00
_cell.angle_beta   90.00
_cell.angle_gamma   90.00
#
_symmetry.space_group_name_H-M   'P 1'
#
loop_
_entity.id
_entity.type
_entity.pdbx_description
1 polymer ?
#
loop_
_entity_poly.entity_id
_entity_poly.type
_entity_poly.pdbx_seq_one_letter_code
_entity_poly.pdbx_strand_id
1 'polypeptide(L)'
;MFLDAYLPFIWLIIFGNIENLILASQGVVKGANPLKLGILSIICVIIWLVIGTVGTSIFMDYANVIDFIGGLAIFILGLQSMVEAVRYNKDPELE
;
A
#
# COMPACT_ATOMS: atom_id res chain seq x y z
N MET A 1 -18.31 17.43 15.12
CA MET A 1 -19.50 17.46 14.24
C MET A 1 -19.22 17.80 12.78
N PHE A 2 -18.20 18.59 12.41
CA PHE A 2 -17.80 18.75 10.99
C PHE A 2 -16.62 17.84 10.58
N LEU A 3 -15.70 17.54 11.50
CA LEU A 3 -14.49 16.76 11.20
C LEU A 3 -14.76 15.25 11.08
N ASP A 4 -15.79 14.76 11.76
CA ASP A 4 -16.14 13.34 11.85
C ASP A 4 -16.53 12.73 10.49
N ALA A 5 -17.11 13.53 9.59
CA ALA A 5 -17.45 13.11 8.24
C ALA A 5 -16.22 12.99 7.31
N TYR A 6 -15.14 13.73 7.58
CA TYR A 6 -13.91 13.71 6.78
C TYR A 6 -12.86 12.76 7.31
N LEU A 7 -13.02 12.27 8.55
CA LEU A 7 -12.10 11.33 9.20
C LEU A 7 -11.79 10.09 8.33
N PRO A 8 -12.78 9.41 7.71
CA PRO A 8 -12.49 8.27 6.82
C PRO A 8 -11.62 8.66 5.61
N PHE A 9 -11.88 9.83 5.02
CA PHE A 9 -11.10 10.35 3.90
C PHE A 9 -9.67 10.73 4.30
N ILE A 10 -9.51 11.33 5.48
CA ILE A 10 -8.20 11.65 6.05
C ILE A 10 -7.40 10.37 6.32
N TRP A 11 -8.03 9.34 6.89
CA TRP A 11 -7.38 8.05 7.12
C TRP A 11 -6.98 7.37 5.82
N LEU A 12 -7.83 7.42 4.79
CA LEU A 12 -7.51 6.89 3.47
C LEU A 12 -6.27 7.58 2.86
N ILE A 13 -6.18 8.91 2.99
CA ILE A 13 -4.99 9.67 2.53
C ILE A 13 -3.75 9.26 3.32
N ILE A 14 -3.84 9.18 4.65
CA ILE A 14 -2.69 8.84 5.49
C ILE A 14 -2.22 7.40 5.20
N PHE A 15 -3.11 6.42 5.31
CA PHE A 15 -2.76 5.01 5.13
C PHE A 15 -2.36 4.69 3.68
N GLY A 16 -3.07 5.24 2.70
CA GLY A 16 -2.69 5.07 1.29
C GLY A 16 -1.32 5.64 0.96
N ASN A 17 -0.96 6.80 1.54
CA ASN A 17 0.37 7.36 1.36
C ASN A 17 1.45 6.54 2.07
N ILE A 18 1.18 6.00 3.26
CA ILE A 18 2.11 5.11 3.96
C ILE A 18 2.38 3.84 3.13
N GLU A 19 1.33 3.21 2.60
CA GLU A 19 1.46 2.03 1.73
C GLU A 19 2.33 2.33 0.50
N ASN A 20 2.07 3.45 -0.18
CA ASN A 20 2.84 3.85 -1.36
C ASN A 20 4.32 4.07 -1.05
N LEU A 21 4.66 4.64 0.12
CA LEU A 21 6.06 4.82 0.54
C LEU A 21 6.74 3.48 0.84
N ILE A 22 6.03 2.54 1.47
CA ILE A 22 6.52 1.18 1.74
C ILE A 22 6.85 0.46 0.43
N LEU A 23 5.92 0.49 -0.54
CA LEU A 23 6.11 -0.14 -1.85
C LEU A 23 7.23 0.52 -2.65
N ALA A 24 7.35 1.85 -2.59
CA ALA A 24 8.45 2.56 -3.23
C ALA A 24 9.81 2.14 -2.64
N SER A 25 9.91 2.01 -1.31
CA SER A 25 11.11 1.54 -0.63
C SER A 25 11.50 0.12 -1.08
N GLN A 26 10.53 -0.81 -1.15
CA GLN A 26 10.78 -2.16 -1.63
C GLN A 26 11.19 -2.19 -3.11
N GLY A 27 10.58 -1.33 -3.95
CA GLY A 27 10.91 -1.21 -5.37
C GLY A 27 12.36 -0.78 -5.59
N VAL A 28 12.86 0.17 -4.78
CA VAL A 28 14.26 0.62 -4.81
C VAL A 28 15.21 -0.49 -4.36
N VAL A 29 14.93 -1.15 -3.23
CA VAL A 29 15.78 -2.22 -2.69
C VAL A 29 15.90 -3.41 -3.66
N LYS A 30 14.86 -3.69 -4.44
CA LYS A 30 14.85 -4.78 -5.44
C LYS A 30 15.47 -4.38 -6.79
N GLY A 31 15.95 -3.15 -6.95
CA GLY A 31 16.50 -2.65 -8.22
C GLY A 31 15.49 -2.69 -9.37
N ALA A 32 14.19 -2.56 -9.06
CA ALA A 32 13.15 -2.76 -10.05
C ALA A 32 13.12 -1.60 -11.08
N ASN A 33 12.97 -1.95 -12.36
CA ASN A 33 13.01 -0.98 -13.45
C ASN A 33 11.83 0.03 -13.34
N PRO A 34 12.10 1.34 -13.22
CA PRO A 34 11.05 2.35 -13.00
C PRO A 34 9.96 2.38 -14.06
N LEU A 35 10.30 2.11 -15.33
CA LEU A 35 9.36 2.16 -16.44
C LEU A 35 8.39 0.98 -16.41
N LYS A 36 8.87 -0.22 -16.08
CA LYS A 36 8.01 -1.39 -15.88
C LYS A 36 7.13 -1.25 -14.64
N LEU A 37 7.69 -0.73 -13.56
CA LEU A 37 6.98 -0.44 -12.31
C LEU A 37 5.85 0.57 -12.52
N GLY A 38 6.11 1.65 -13.27
CA GLY A 38 5.10 2.67 -13.58
C GLY A 38 3.92 2.11 -14.37
N ILE A 39 4.18 1.31 -15.41
CA ILE A 39 3.12 0.65 -16.19
C ILE A 39 2.32 -0.31 -15.31
N LEU A 40 2.99 -1.14 -14.51
CA LEU A 40 2.33 -2.09 -13.62
C LEU A 40 1.50 -1.37 -12.53
N SER A 41 2.00 -0.26 -12.00
CA SER A 41 1.29 0.58 -11.03
C SER A 41 -0.02 1.11 -11.62
N ILE A 42 -0.01 1.62 -12.85
CA ILE A 42 -1.22 2.11 -13.50
C ILE A 42 -2.27 0.99 -13.65
N ILE A 43 -1.82 -0.20 -14.09
CA ILE A 43 -2.71 -1.36 -14.22
C ILE A 43 -3.29 -1.76 -12.85
N CYS A 44 -2.46 -1.81 -11.81
CA CYS A 44 -2.91 -2.10 -10.45
C CYS A 44 -3.91 -1.06 -9.94
N VAL A 45 -3.68 0.23 -10.17
CA VAL A 45 -4.62 1.30 -9.78
C VAL A 45 -5.97 1.14 -10.46
N ILE A 46 -5.98 0.82 -11.76
CA ILE A 46 -7.23 0.60 -12.51
C ILE A 46 -7.99 -0.61 -11.96
N ILE A 47 -7.29 -1.73 -11.73
CA ILE A 47 -7.90 -2.94 -11.15
C ILE A 47 -8.44 -2.65 -9.75
N TRP A 48 -7.66 -1.97 -8.92
CA TRP A 48 -8.05 -1.58 -7.57
C TRP A 48 -9.27 -0.66 -7.57
N LEU A 49 -9.34 0.30 -8.49
CA LEU A 49 -10.50 1.19 -8.62
C LEU A 49 -11.78 0.40 -8.92
N VAL A 50 -11.71 -0.59 -9.82
CA VAL A 50 -12.86 -1.45 -10.15
C VAL A 50 -13.26 -2.31 -8.95
N ILE A 51 -12.30 -2.95 -8.28
CA ILE A 51 -12.53 -3.78 -7.11
C ILE A 51 -13.10 -2.95 -5.95
N GLY A 52 -12.57 -1.76 -5.69
CA GLY A 52 -13.05 -0.86 -4.64
C GLY A 52 -14.47 -0.39 -4.90
N THR A 53 -14.80 -0.04 -6.14
CA THR A 53 -16.14 0.45 -6.50
C THR A 53 -17.20 -0.65 -6.40
N VAL A 54 -16.93 -1.83 -6.95
CA VAL A 54 -17.87 -2.95 -6.94
C VAL A 54 -17.90 -3.65 -5.58
N GLY A 55 -16.73 -3.88 -4.98
CA GLY A 55 -16.57 -4.57 -3.70
C GLY A 55 -17.22 -3.82 -2.55
N THR A 56 -17.12 -2.49 -2.50
CA THR A 56 -17.79 -1.70 -1.44
C THR A 56 -19.31 -1.86 -1.48
N SER A 57 -19.89 -2.06 -2.66
CA SER A 57 -21.34 -2.26 -2.81
C SER A 57 -21.79 -3.66 -2.34
N ILE A 58 -20.90 -4.65 -2.36
CA ILE A 58 -21.19 -6.05 -2.02
C ILE A 58 -20.81 -6.37 -0.55
N PHE A 59 -19.73 -5.77 -0.05
CA PHE A 59 -19.10 -6.12 1.22
C PHE A 59 -19.22 -5.02 2.29
N MET A 60 -20.21 -4.14 2.17
CA MET A 60 -20.43 -3.05 3.12
C MET A 60 -20.60 -3.55 4.57
N ASP A 61 -21.26 -4.70 4.76
CA ASP A 61 -21.44 -5.33 6.07
C ASP A 61 -20.12 -5.84 6.68
N TYR A 62 -19.09 -6.02 5.86
CA TYR A 62 -17.75 -6.47 6.27
C TYR A 62 -16.75 -5.32 6.38
N ALA A 63 -17.20 -4.06 6.32
CA ALA A 63 -16.31 -2.88 6.37
C ALA A 63 -15.30 -2.93 7.51
N ASN A 64 -15.74 -3.26 8.73
CA ASN A 64 -14.85 -3.38 9.91
C ASN A 64 -13.74 -4.44 9.72
N VAL A 65 -14.06 -5.57 9.05
CA VAL A 65 -13.10 -6.65 8.79
C VAL A 65 -12.12 -6.22 7.69
N ILE A 66 -12.61 -5.56 6.65
CA ILE A 66 -11.80 -5.02 5.56
C ILE A 66 -10.81 -3.98 6.09
N ASP A 67 -11.27 -3.05 6.94
CA ASP A 67 -10.42 -2.04 7.57
C ASP A 67 -9.31 -2.65 8.43
N PHE A 68 -9.65 -3.68 9.22
CA PHE A 68 -8.68 -4.40 10.03
C PHE A 68 -7.64 -5.14 9.15
N ILE A 69 -8.09 -5.89 8.15
CA ILE A 69 -7.19 -6.63 7.24
C ILE A 69 -6.32 -5.68 6.43
N GLY A 70 -6.88 -4.57 5.94
CA GLY A 70 -6.15 -3.54 5.21
C GLY A 70 -5.06 -2.90 6.07
N GLY A 71 -5.40 -2.50 7.30
CA GLY A 71 -4.42 -1.98 8.26
C GLY A 71 -3.33 -3.00 8.61
N LEU A 72 -3.70 -4.27 8.80
CA LEU A 72 -2.75 -5.35 9.06
C LEU A 72 -1.82 -5.60 7.87
N ALA A 73 -2.34 -5.56 6.64
CA ALA A 73 -1.55 -5.72 5.43
C ALA A 73 -0.49 -4.61 5.30
N ILE A 74 -0.87 -3.34 5.50
CA ILE A 74 0.05 -2.20 5.50
C ILE A 74 1.11 -2.38 6.59
N PHE A 75 0.71 -2.80 7.79
CA PHE A 75 1.63 -3.04 8.90
C PHE A 75 2.68 -4.12 8.56
N ILE A 76 2.23 -5.27 8.03
CA ILE A 76 3.13 -6.37 7.64
C ILE A 76 4.06 -5.94 6.50
N LEU A 77 3.54 -5.24 5.49
CA LEU A 77 4.35 -4.71 4.38
C LEU A 77 5.42 -3.73 4.89
N GLY A 78 5.08 -2.90 5.87
CA GLY A 78 6.03 -2.00 6.53
C GLY A 78 7.14 -2.75 7.27
N LEU A 79 6.81 -3.82 8.00
CA LEU A 79 7.83 -4.66 8.62
C LEU A 79 8.72 -5.34 7.57
N GLN A 80 8.13 -5.83 6.47
CA GLN A 80 8.89 -6.43 5.38
C GLN A 80 9.85 -5.42 4.75
N SER A 81 9.42 -4.18 4.48
CA SER A 81 10.30 -3.16 3.90
C SER A 81 11.45 -2.79 4.84
N MET A 82 11.21 -2.73 6.15
CA MET A 82 12.27 -2.48 7.13
C MET A 82 13.33 -3.60 7.14
N VAL A 83 12.91 -4.86 7.17
CA VAL A 83 13.83 -6.01 7.16
C VAL A 83 14.62 -6.06 5.84
N GLU A 84 13.94 -5.83 4.72
CA GLU A 84 14.54 -5.86 3.39
C GLU A 84 15.56 -4.72 3.20
N ALA A 85 15.25 -3.52 3.69
CA ALA A 85 16.17 -2.39 3.68
C ALA A 85 17.41 -2.61 4.57
N VAL A 86 17.25 -3.24 5.75
CA VAL A 86 18.39 -3.57 6.62
C VAL A 86 19.27 -4.65 6.00
N ARG A 87 18.69 -5.65 5.32
CA ARG A 87 19.43 -6.69 4.61
C ARG A 87 20.22 -6.11 3.43
N TYR A 88 19.59 -5.24 2.64
CA TYR A 88 20.24 -4.57 1.51
C TYR A 88 21.51 -3.80 1.93
N ASN A 89 21.47 -3.11 3.07
CA ASN A 89 22.64 -2.39 3.60
C ASN A 89 23.77 -3.29 4.14
N LYS A 90 23.58 -4.63 4.18
CA LYS A 90 24.58 -5.59 4.68
C LYS A 90 25.26 -6.42 3.59
N ASP A 91 24.79 -6.39 2.35
CA ASP A 91 25.38 -7.17 1.24
C ASP A 91 26.40 -6.31 0.45
N PRO A 92 27.73 -6.56 0.58
CA PRO A 92 28.77 -5.85 -0.17
C PRO A 92 28.90 -6.28 -1.64
N GLU A 93 28.06 -7.20 -2.13
CA GLU A 93 28.11 -7.73 -3.51
C GLU A 93 27.13 -7.05 -4.49
N LEU A 94 26.46 -5.96 -4.06
CA LEU A 94 25.52 -5.19 -4.89
C LEU A 94 26.03 -3.78 -5.27
N GLU A 95 27.35 -3.52 -5.14
CA GLU A 95 28.03 -2.35 -5.73
C GLU A 95 28.65 -2.68 -7.11
#